data_AF-A0A6M0F0Y8-F1
#
_entry.id   AF-A0A6M0F0Y8-F1
#
_cell.length_a   1.000
_cell.length_b   1.000
_cell.length_c   1.000
_cell.angle_alpha   90.00
_cell.angle_beta   90.00
_cell.angle_gamma   90.00
#
_symmetry.space_group_name_H-M   'P 1'
#
loop_
_entity.id
_entity.type
_entity.pdbx_description
1 polymer ?
#
loop_
_entity_poly.entity_id
_entity_poly.type
_entity_poly.pdbx_seq_one_letter_code
_entity_poly.pdbx_strand_id
1 'polypeptide(L)'
;MQFSYRGVSYDYNPPTVGTSTGKVGGKYRGLDWRFRNLNKPPVLQPRVDLKYRGVSYQIGGHSTTTKDEQTKTPTLSVQDKARSLMRDRLHAFHKRQLSMLNRSAAEVGLVPCHQEVV
;
A
#
# COMPACT_ATOMS: atom_id res chain seq x y z
N MET A 1 7.01 -6.06 -35.57
CA MET A 1 5.67 -6.64 -35.35
C MET A 1 4.69 -5.49 -35.27
N GLN A 2 3.72 -5.43 -36.19
CA GLN A 2 2.74 -4.34 -36.25
C GLN A 2 1.53 -4.71 -35.39
N PHE A 3 1.13 -3.84 -34.47
CA PHE A 3 0.01 -4.08 -33.57
C PHE A 3 -1.28 -3.53 -34.20
N SER A 4 -2.41 -4.19 -33.96
CA SER A 4 -3.72 -3.74 -34.46
C SER A 4 -4.73 -3.67 -33.33
N TYR A 5 -5.49 -2.57 -33.27
CA TYR A 5 -6.59 -2.39 -32.35
C TYR A 5 -7.82 -1.89 -33.12
N ARG A 6 -8.96 -2.59 -32.97
CA ARG A 6 -10.22 -2.30 -33.70
C ARG A 6 -10.04 -2.13 -35.22
N GLY A 7 -9.19 -2.95 -35.83
CA GLY A 7 -8.92 -2.91 -37.27
C GLY A 7 -7.98 -1.78 -37.74
N VAL A 8 -7.49 -0.94 -36.83
CA VAL A 8 -6.47 0.07 -37.14
C VAL A 8 -5.10 -0.47 -36.75
N SER A 9 -4.22 -0.60 -37.75
CA SER A 9 -2.81 -0.92 -37.53
C SER A 9 -2.08 0.31 -37.04
N TYR A 10 -1.30 0.17 -35.97
CA TYR A 10 -0.45 1.24 -35.47
C TYR A 10 0.98 0.76 -35.29
N ASP A 11 1.90 1.70 -35.51
CA ASP A 11 3.30 1.51 -35.20
C ASP A 11 3.53 1.86 -33.73
N TYR A 12 3.96 0.88 -32.95
CA TYR A 12 4.15 1.05 -31.51
C TYR A 12 5.55 1.59 -31.26
N ASN A 13 5.64 2.91 -31.04
CA ASN A 13 6.87 3.58 -30.64
C ASN A 13 6.77 4.02 -29.16
N PRO A 14 7.05 3.11 -28.20
CA PRO A 14 7.00 3.48 -26.79
C PRO A 14 8.09 4.51 -26.47
N PRO A 15 7.81 5.45 -25.56
CA PRO A 15 8.82 6.41 -25.13
C PRO A 15 9.97 5.69 -24.42
N THR A 16 11.19 5.87 -24.91
CA THR A 16 12.39 5.33 -24.25
C THR A 16 12.67 6.09 -22.96
N VAL A 17 12.49 5.41 -21.83
CA VAL A 17 12.80 5.97 -20.50
C VAL A 17 14.25 5.64 -20.14
N GLY A 18 15.10 6.66 -20.10
CA GLY A 18 16.49 6.50 -19.69
C GLY A 18 16.61 6.20 -18.19
N THR A 19 17.14 5.03 -17.84
CA THR A 19 17.40 4.63 -16.46
C THR A 19 18.90 4.48 -16.20
N SER A 20 19.37 4.95 -15.05
CA SER A 20 20.70 4.65 -14.54
C SER A 20 20.63 3.52 -13.51
N THR A 21 21.64 2.65 -13.53
CA THR A 21 21.73 1.59 -12.53
C THR A 21 22.45 2.13 -11.30
N GLY A 22 21.88 1.92 -10.12
CA GLY A 22 22.53 2.27 -8.85
C GLY A 22 23.85 1.54 -8.67
N LYS A 23 24.75 2.13 -7.86
CA LYS A 23 26.06 1.53 -7.54
C LYS A 23 25.94 0.22 -6.76
N VAL A 24 24.82 0.01 -6.07
CA VAL A 24 24.54 -1.15 -5.23
C VAL A 24 23.53 -2.05 -5.94
N GLY A 25 23.84 -3.34 -6.02
CA GLY A 25 22.94 -4.37 -6.52
C GLY A 25 23.49 -5.76 -6.26
N GLY A 26 22.67 -6.78 -6.46
CA GLY A 26 23.07 -8.17 -6.33
C GLY A 26 21.92 -9.13 -6.61
N LYS A 27 22.11 -10.41 -6.27
CA LYS A 27 21.04 -11.42 -6.34
C LYS A 27 20.67 -11.89 -4.93
N TYR A 28 19.39 -11.88 -4.62
CA TYR A 28 18.84 -12.47 -3.40
C TYR A 28 17.90 -13.62 -3.78
N ARG A 29 18.19 -14.84 -3.30
CA ARG A 29 17.43 -16.06 -3.64
C ARG A 29 17.19 -16.25 -5.14
N GLY A 30 18.20 -15.93 -5.96
CA GLY A 30 18.13 -16.01 -7.42
C GLY A 30 17.47 -14.81 -8.09
N LEU A 31 16.78 -13.93 -7.35
CA LEU A 31 16.17 -12.72 -7.90
C LEU A 31 17.16 -11.55 -7.88
N ASP A 32 17.25 -10.82 -8.99
CA ASP A 32 18.09 -9.63 -9.10
C ASP A 32 17.44 -8.46 -8.34
N TRP A 33 18.14 -7.93 -7.33
CA TRP A 33 17.70 -6.75 -6.60
C TRP A 33 18.64 -5.59 -6.96
N ARG A 34 18.14 -4.70 -7.82
CA ARG A 34 18.87 -3.51 -8.30
C ARG A 34 17.93 -2.33 -8.30
N PHE A 35 18.43 -1.20 -7.83
CA PHE A 35 17.73 0.06 -7.97
C PHE A 35 18.01 0.64 -9.37
N ARG A 36 16.94 0.87 -10.14
CA ARG A 36 17.00 1.57 -11.42
C ARG A 36 16.39 2.95 -11.20
N ASN A 37 17.23 3.97 -11.20
CA ASN A 37 16.80 5.35 -11.02
C ASN A 37 16.52 5.96 -12.38
N LEU A 38 15.46 6.76 -12.49
CA LEU A 38 15.19 7.55 -13.69
C LEU A 38 16.29 8.60 -13.84
N ASN A 39 16.84 8.76 -15.05
CA ASN A 39 17.83 9.80 -15.32
C ASN A 39 17.23 11.20 -15.17
N LYS A 40 15.95 11.33 -15.52
CA LYS A 40 15.18 12.56 -15.33
C LYS A 40 14.22 12.34 -14.16
N PRO A 41 14.22 13.20 -13.13
CA PRO A 41 13.24 13.09 -12.06
C PRO A 41 11.82 13.24 -12.65
N PRO A 42 10.84 12.46 -12.17
CA PRO A 42 9.47 12.58 -12.63
C PRO A 42 8.92 13.95 -12.24
N VAL A 43 8.24 14.63 -13.17
CA VAL A 43 7.53 15.86 -12.88
C VAL A 43 6.27 15.50 -12.11
N LEU A 44 6.25 15.80 -10.82
CA LEU A 44 5.07 15.62 -9.98
C LEU A 44 4.02 16.65 -10.38
N GLN A 45 2.78 16.21 -10.56
CA GLN A 45 1.67 17.13 -10.76
C GLN A 45 1.42 17.91 -9.46
N PRO A 46 1.25 19.25 -9.54
CA PRO A 46 0.95 20.05 -8.37
C PRO A 46 -0.40 19.64 -7.78
N ARG A 47 -0.50 19.63 -6.44
CA ARG A 47 -1.75 19.34 -5.72
C ARG A 47 -2.75 20.51 -5.72
N VAL A 48 -2.48 21.55 -6.51
CA VAL A 48 -3.33 22.74 -6.55
C VAL A 48 -4.48 22.47 -7.51
N ASP A 49 -5.70 22.72 -7.06
CA ASP A 49 -6.88 22.64 -7.92
C ASP A 49 -6.77 23.67 -9.05
N LEU A 50 -7.03 23.21 -10.28
CA LEU A 50 -7.06 24.09 -11.43
C LEU A 50 -8.29 25.00 -11.32
N LYS A 51 -8.15 26.28 -11.67
CA LYS A 51 -9.28 27.23 -11.64
C LYS A 51 -9.69 27.59 -13.05
N TYR A 52 -10.98 27.50 -13.34
CA TYR A 52 -11.59 28.01 -14.56
C TYR A 52 -12.72 28.96 -14.19
N ARG A 53 -12.65 30.23 -14.64
CA ARG A 53 -13.62 31.29 -14.30
C ARG A 53 -13.93 31.41 -12.79
N GLY A 54 -12.91 31.25 -11.96
CA GLY A 54 -13.06 31.32 -10.50
C GLY A 54 -13.54 30.04 -9.82
N VAL A 55 -13.94 29.01 -10.57
CA VAL A 55 -14.36 27.71 -10.03
C VAL A 55 -13.20 26.73 -10.08
N SER A 56 -12.90 26.08 -8.96
CA SER A 56 -11.90 25.00 -8.90
C SER A 56 -12.45 23.73 -9.55
N TYR A 57 -11.61 23.04 -10.32
CA TYR A 57 -11.92 21.76 -10.91
C TYR A 57 -10.67 20.87 -10.94
N GLN A 58 -10.89 19.56 -10.91
CA GLN A 58 -9.85 18.55 -10.91
C GLN A 58 -9.92 17.75 -12.22
N ILE A 59 -8.77 17.56 -12.87
CA ILE A 59 -8.66 16.78 -14.10
C ILE A 59 -8.05 15.42 -13.75
N GLY A 60 -8.73 14.35 -14.15
CA GLY A 60 -8.35 12.98 -13.82
C GLY A 60 -9.15 12.49 -12.62
N GLY A 61 -9.97 11.45 -12.84
CA GLY A 61 -10.75 10.82 -11.79
C GLY A 61 -9.83 10.24 -10.71
N HIS A 62 -9.51 11.03 -9.70
CA HIS A 62 -9.23 10.54 -8.37
C HIS A 62 -10.45 10.87 -7.53
N SER A 63 -11.56 10.17 -7.84
CA SER A 63 -12.53 9.84 -6.81
C SER A 63 -11.91 8.78 -5.91
N THR A 64 -10.88 9.14 -5.15
CA THR A 64 -10.86 8.69 -3.76
C THR A 64 -11.52 9.82 -2.99
N THR A 65 -12.84 9.76 -2.99
CA THR A 65 -13.67 10.28 -1.91
C THR A 65 -13.30 9.54 -0.61
N THR A 66 -12.07 9.66 -0.17
CA THR A 66 -11.84 9.95 1.24
C THR A 66 -11.59 11.44 1.19
N LYS A 67 -12.62 12.21 1.55
CA LYS A 67 -12.32 13.51 2.16
C LYS A 67 -11.22 13.20 3.16
N ASP A 68 -10.02 13.73 2.95
CA ASP A 68 -9.15 14.06 4.07
C ASP A 68 -9.87 15.18 4.84
N GLU A 69 -11.04 14.86 5.42
CA GLU A 69 -11.20 15.12 6.83
C GLU A 69 -10.01 14.40 7.43
N GLN A 70 -8.94 15.18 7.61
CA GLN A 70 -8.03 15.06 8.70
C GLN A 70 -8.92 14.96 9.95
N THR A 71 -9.49 13.77 10.18
CA THR A 71 -9.99 13.36 11.46
C THR A 71 -8.75 13.55 12.27
N LYS A 72 -8.74 14.63 13.07
CA LYS A 72 -7.74 14.85 14.09
C LYS A 72 -7.71 13.52 14.84
N THR A 73 -6.76 12.64 14.51
CA THR A 73 -6.40 11.56 15.40
C THR A 73 -6.18 12.31 16.69
N PRO A 74 -6.95 12.05 17.76
CA PRO A 74 -6.75 12.77 19.01
C PRO A 74 -5.26 12.68 19.28
N THR A 75 -4.62 13.83 19.50
CA THR A 75 -3.16 13.89 19.67
C THR A 75 -2.87 13.18 20.99
N LEU A 76 -2.82 11.85 20.93
CA LEU A 76 -2.64 11.00 22.09
C LEU A 76 -1.28 11.35 22.65
N SER A 77 -1.22 11.62 23.95
CA SER A 77 0.03 11.91 24.61
C SER A 77 1.01 10.76 24.36
N VAL A 78 2.31 11.04 24.36
CA VAL A 78 3.34 10.00 24.12
C VAL A 78 3.13 8.78 25.04
N GLN A 79 2.68 9.03 26.27
CA GLN A 79 2.32 8.01 27.26
C GLN A 79 1.09 7.18 26.85
N ASP A 80 0.08 7.79 26.24
CA ASP A 80 -1.12 7.09 25.76
C ASP A 80 -0.79 6.17 24.59
N LYS A 81 0.06 6.65 23.68
CA LYS A 81 0.57 5.86 22.57
C LYS A 81 1.44 4.70 23.06
N ALA A 82 2.27 4.91 24.07
CA ALA A 82 3.05 3.83 24.68
C ALA A 82 2.14 2.78 25.34
N ARG A 83 1.09 3.21 26.05
CA ARG A 83 0.09 2.31 26.65
C ARG A 83 -0.67 1.49 25.62
N SER A 84 -1.08 2.10 24.50
CA SER A 84 -1.78 1.36 23.43
C SER A 84 -0.88 0.28 22.81
N LEU A 85 0.37 0.62 22.48
CA LEU A 85 1.33 -0.34 21.91
C LEU A 85 1.61 -1.52 22.84
N MET A 86 1.70 -1.28 24.16
CA MET A 86 1.85 -2.36 25.12
C MET A 86 0.63 -3.27 25.15
N ARG A 87 -0.59 -2.71 25.12
CA ARG A 87 -1.83 -3.48 25.04
C ARG A 87 -1.88 -4.29 23.75
N ASP A 88 -1.62 -3.68 22.61
CA ASP A 88 -1.67 -4.36 21.31
C ASP A 88 -0.73 -5.56 21.26
N ARG A 89 0.47 -5.43 21.84
CA ARG A 89 1.44 -6.53 21.95
C ARG A 89 0.92 -7.68 22.82
N LEU A 90 0.30 -7.38 23.97
CA LEU A 90 -0.27 -8.40 24.85
C LEU A 90 -1.47 -9.09 24.19
N HIS A 91 -2.35 -8.34 23.54
CA HIS A 91 -3.47 -8.89 22.77
C HIS A 91 -2.99 -9.79 21.64
N ALA A 92 -1.94 -9.39 20.90
CA ALA A 92 -1.36 -10.21 19.85
C ALA A 92 -0.75 -11.52 20.39
N PHE A 93 -0.05 -11.44 21.53
CA PHE A 93 0.50 -12.63 22.19
C PHE A 93 -0.60 -13.59 22.64
N HIS A 94 -1.64 -13.06 23.30
CA HIS A 94 -2.78 -13.84 23.77
C HIS A 94 -3.53 -14.50 22.60
N LYS A 95 -3.83 -13.75 21.53
CA LYS A 95 -4.45 -14.29 20.31
C LYS A 95 -3.63 -15.42 19.70
N ARG A 96 -2.30 -15.30 19.68
CA ARG A 96 -1.40 -16.35 19.20
C ARG A 96 -1.48 -17.60 20.08
N GLN A 97 -1.45 -17.44 21.41
CA GLN A 97 -1.57 -18.58 22.33
C GLN A 97 -2.91 -19.29 22.18
N LEU A 98 -4.02 -18.54 22.11
CA LEU A 98 -5.35 -19.10 21.87
C LEU A 98 -5.43 -19.84 20.54
N SER A 99 -4.87 -19.28 19.46
CA SER A 99 -4.83 -19.95 18.15
C SER A 99 -4.05 -21.28 18.21
N MET A 100 -2.91 -21.30 18.89
CA MET A 100 -2.11 -22.52 19.09
C MET A 100 -2.88 -23.57 19.91
N LEU A 101 -3.53 -23.14 20.99
CA LEU A 101 -4.35 -23.99 21.84
C LEU A 101 -5.52 -24.59 21.04
N ASN A 102 -6.27 -23.76 20.31
CA ASN A 102 -7.40 -24.19 19.49
C ASN A 102 -6.96 -25.19 18.42
N ARG A 103 -5.77 -25.00 17.83
CA ARG A 103 -5.20 -25.97 16.89
C ARG A 103 -4.92 -27.32 17.56
N SER A 104 -4.28 -27.33 18.73
CA SER A 104 -4.05 -28.58 19.47
C SER A 104 -5.35 -29.25 19.94
N ALA A 105 -6.33 -28.46 20.37
CA ALA A 105 -7.64 -28.97 20.77
C ALA A 105 -8.34 -29.69 19.61
N ALA A 106 -8.30 -29.10 18.40
CA ALA A 106 -8.82 -29.73 17.20
C ALA A 106 -8.13 -31.05 16.86
N GLU A 107 -6.81 -31.17 17.08
CA GLU A 107 -6.06 -32.42 16.87
C GLU A 107 -6.49 -33.53 17.85
N VAL A 108 -6.91 -33.18 19.07
CA VAL A 108 -7.44 -34.14 20.08
C VAL A 108 -8.97 -34.36 19.92
N GLY A 109 -9.60 -33.74 18.92
CA GLY A 109 -11.05 -33.86 18.68
C GLY A 109 -11.92 -33.04 19.64
N LEU A 110 -11.31 -32.12 20.41
CA LEU A 110 -12.03 -31.14 21.21
C LEU A 110 -12.45 -29.99 20.30
N VAL A 111 -13.74 -29.92 19.97
CA VAL A 111 -14.30 -28.82 19.15
C VAL A 111 -14.24 -27.53 19.96
N PRO A 112 -13.54 -26.46 19.49
CA PRO A 112 -13.57 -25.18 20.17
C PRO A 112 -14.99 -24.60 20.06
N CYS A 113 -15.66 -24.39 21.19
CA CYS A 113 -16.93 -23.68 21.24
C CYS A 113 -16.78 -22.32 20.56
N HIS A 114 -17.68 -22.01 19.61
CA HIS A 114 -17.73 -20.74 18.90
C HIS A 114 -17.59 -19.57 19.88
N GLN A 115 -16.47 -18.86 19.82
CA GLN A 115 -16.30 -17.61 20.54
C GLN A 115 -16.78 -16.52 19.59
N GLU A 116 -18.07 -16.18 19.70
CA GLU A 116 -18.65 -15.04 18.99
C GLU A 116 -17.87 -13.77 19.36
N VAL A 117 -17.28 -13.16 18.34
CA VAL A 117 -16.55 -11.90 18.46
C VAL A 117 -17.56 -10.77 18.32
N VAL A 118 -17.90 -10.12 19.43
CA VAL A 118 -18.50 -8.77 19.46
C VAL A 118 -17.39 -7.73 19.34
#